data_AF-A0A4R5P339-F1
#
_entry.id   AF-A0A4R5P339-F1
#
_cell.length_a   1.000
_cell.length_b   1.000
_cell.length_c   1.000
_cell.angle_alpha   90.00
_cell.angle_beta   90.00
_cell.angle_gamma   90.00
#
_symmetry.space_group_name_H-M   'P 1'
#
loop_
_entity.id
_entity.type
_entity.pdbx_description
1 polymer ?
#
loop_
_entity_poly.entity_id
_entity_poly.type
_entity_poly.pdbx_seq_one_letter_code
_entity_poly.pdbx_strand_id
1 'polypeptide(L)' 'MIIKVKKISGGFRMQKGAEMFCTIRGFLSTKRKQGINLFQAIQQVYATA' A
#
# COMPACT_ATOMS: atom_id res chain seq x y z
N MET A 1 1.25 14.32 -11.65
CA MET A 1 2.13 14.09 -10.48
C MET A 1 2.55 12.62 -10.44
N ILE A 2 3.74 12.29 -10.95
CA ILE A 2 4.28 10.93 -10.93
C ILE A 2 4.87 10.70 -9.54
N ILE A 3 4.20 9.88 -8.74
CA ILE A 3 4.76 9.40 -7.47
C ILE A 3 5.98 8.57 -7.85
N LYS A 4 7.17 9.04 -7.48
CA LYS A 4 8.43 8.36 -7.77
C LYS A 4 8.51 7.10 -6.91
N VAL A 5 7.90 6.01 -7.38
CA VAL A 5 8.05 4.69 -6.77
C VAL A 5 9.50 4.29 -6.99
N LYS A 6 10.34 4.37 -5.95
CA LYS A 6 11.68 3.80 -6.01
C LYS A 6 11.52 2.33 -6.38
N LYS A 7 12.04 1.95 -7.55
CA LYS A 7 12.09 0.56 -7.99
C LYS A 7 13.02 -0.17 -7.02
N ILE A 8 12.46 -0.88 -6.05
CA ILE A 8 13.26 -1.78 -5.23
C ILE A 8 13.62 -2.95 -6.15
N SER A 9 14.79 -2.86 -6.79
CA SER A 9 15.31 -3.89 -7.69
C SER A 9 15.85 -5.05 -6.86
N GLY A 10 14.92 -5.90 -6.44
CA GLY A 10 15.15 -7.14 -5.71
C GLY A 10 13.78 -7.76 -5.53
N GLY A 11 13.44 -8.76 -6.33
CA GLY A 11 12.12 -9.40 -6.27
C GLY A 11 11.77 -9.87 -4.86
N PHE A 12 10.47 -10.03 -4.59
CA PHE A 12 10.03 -10.60 -3.31
C PHE A 12 10.69 -11.97 -3.12
N ARG A 13 11.42 -12.15 -2.01
CA ARG A 13 12.05 -13.43 -1.66
C ARG A 13 11.02 -14.54 -1.38
N MET A 14 9.77 -14.15 -1.12
CA MET A 14 8.66 -15.04 -0.79
C MET A 14 7.37 -14.53 -1.46
N GLN A 15 6.54 -15.46 -1.95
CA GLN A 15 5.24 -15.14 -2.56
C GLN A 15 4.33 -14.35 -1.62
N LYS A 16 4.34 -14.69 -0.33
CA LYS A 16 3.58 -13.98 0.69
C LYS A 16 3.93 -12.49 0.79
N GLY A 17 5.20 -12.14 0.56
CA GLY A 17 5.63 -10.73 0.50
C GLY A 17 5.05 -9.98 -0.70
N ALA A 18 4.94 -10.66 -1.85
CA ALA A 18 4.34 -10.11 -3.05
C ALA A 18 2.82 -9.90 -2.89
N GLU A 19 2.13 -10.88 -2.29
CA GLU A 19 0.70 -10.81 -2.01
C GLU A 19 0.38 -9.69 -1.02
N MET A 20 1.11 -9.60 0.09
CA MET A 20 0.94 -8.51 1.05
C MET A 20 1.19 -7.14 0.39
N PHE A 21 2.22 -7.02 -0.45
CA PHE A 21 2.48 -5.78 -1.18
C PHE A 21 1.34 -5.42 -2.13
N CYS A 22 0.83 -6.37 -2.91
CA CYS A 22 -0.31 -6.14 -3.80
C CYS A 22 -1.55 -5.69 -3.03
N THR A 23 -1.86 -6.31 -1.90
CA THR A 23 -3.00 -5.96 -1.03
C THR A 23 -2.85 -4.54 -0.46
N ILE A 24 -1.69 -4.23 0.14
CA ILE A 24 -1.41 -2.91 0.71
C ILE A 24 -1.52 -1.84 -0.39
N ARG A 25 -0.90 -2.07 -1.55
CA ARG A 25 -0.87 -1.10 -2.66
C ARG A 25 -2.26 -0.93 -3.30
N GLY A 26 -3.07 -1.99 -3.34
CA GLY A 26 -4.47 -1.94 -3.75
C GLY A 26 -5.31 -1.09 -2.80
N PHE A 27 -5.19 -1.32 -1.49
CA PHE A 27 -5.87 -0.55 -0.45
C PHE A 27 -5.47 0.93 -0.45
N LEU A 28 -4.18 1.23 -0.55
CA LEU A 28 -3.71 2.62 -0.65
C LEU A 28 -4.25 3.31 -1.91
N SER A 29 -4.36 2.58 -3.03
CA SER A 29 -4.89 3.11 -4.29
C SER A 29 -6.39 3.44 -4.18
N THR A 30 -7.19 2.58 -3.56
CA THR A 30 -8.62 2.84 -3.36
C THR A 30 -8.85 4.01 -2.41
N LYS A 31 -8.12 4.07 -1.30
CA LYS A 31 -8.23 5.16 -0.33
C LYS A 31 -7.78 6.50 -0.91
N ARG A 32 -6.73 6.51 -1.74
CA ARG A 32 -6.32 7.69 -2.49
C ARG A 32 -7.39 8.16 -3.49
N LYS A 33 -8.07 7.25 -4.19
CA LYS A 33 -9.18 7.59 -5.10
C LYS A 33 -10.40 8.16 -4.35
N GLN A 34 -10.59 7.75 -3.10
CA GLN A 34 -11.64 8.28 -2.22
C GLN A 34 -11.27 9.64 -1.60
N GLY A 35 -10.11 10.23 -1.91
CA GLY A 35 -9.66 11.49 -1.33
C GLY A 35 -9.28 11.38 0.15
N ILE A 36 -9.12 10.16 0.68
CA ILE A 36 -8.79 9.92 2.07
C ILE A 36 -7.28 10.03 2.24
N ASN A 37 -6.85 10.73 3.30
CA ASN A 37 -5.45 10.81 3.68
C ASN A 37 -4.90 9.40 3.95
N LEU A 38 -3.80 9.06 3.28
CA LEU A 38 -3.16 7.74 3.38
C LEU A 38 -2.78 7.40 4.83
N PHE A 39 -2.31 8.39 5.60
CA PHE A 39 -2.01 8.22 7.03
C PHE A 39 -3.25 7.83 7.83
N GLN A 40 -4.37 8.52 7.60
CA GLN A 40 -5.64 8.22 8.27
C GLN A 40 -6.18 6.84 7.86
N ALA A 41 -6.03 6.47 6.59
CA ALA A 41 -6.40 5.13 6.11
C ALA A 41 -5.58 4.03 6.77
N ILE A 42 -4.28 4.24 6.96
CA ILE A 42 -3.40 3.31 7.68
C ILE A 42 -3.79 3.24 9.16
N GLN A 43 -4.04 4.37 9.82
CA GLN A 43 -4.51 4.40 11.20
C GLN A 43 -5.85 3.68 11.38
N GLN A 44 -6.80 3.80 10.45
CA GLN A 44 -8.06 3.06 10.52
C GLN A 44 -7.85 1.55 10.47
N VAL A 45 -6.92 1.06 9.63
CA VAL A 45 -6.59 -0.37 9.56
C VAL A 45 -5.98 -0.87 10.86
N TYR A 46 -5.07 -0.10 11.48
CA TYR A 46 -4.48 -0.47 12.76
C TYR A 46 -5.41 -0.27 13.97
N ALA A 47 -6.37 0.65 13.90
CA ALA A 47 -7.33 0.89 14.97
C ALA A 47 -8.48 -0.12 15.01
N THR A 48 -8.72 -0.85 13.91
CA THR A 48 -9.76 -1.88 13.79
C THR A 48 -9.19 -3.30 13.98
N ALA A 49 -7.86 -3.43 14.12
CA ALA A 49 -7.14 -4.67 14.36
C ALA A 49 -6.79 -4.83 15.84
#